data_AF-A0A9D7PV94-F1
#
_entry.id   AF-A0A9D7PV94-F1
#
_cell.length_a   1.000
_cell.length_b   1.000
_cell.length_c   1.000
_cell.angle_alpha   90.00
_cell.angle_beta   90.00
_cell.angle_gamma   90.00
#
_symmetry.space_group_name_H-M   'P 1'
#
loop_
_entity.id
_entity.type
_entity.pdbx_description
1 polymer ?
#
loop_
_entity_poly.entity_id
_entity_poly.type
_entity_poly.pdbx_seq_one_letter_code
_entity_poly.pdbx_strand_id
1 'polypeptide(L)'
;MRLICSVFILVIFGQYGFSQFFNNGATVTIQPGATLKVETSFTNDNSGTFTNNGVLEVTGNFTNLATFTSGASSEVKFSGNANSTVTPGTAQFQNVTMAKTAANVVLAGNATVNGVLNFSTANNKIVLGMHNLTMGSMGSVTGAGSDKYVVATGAGRMIKPIAANSTLVFEVGDNDVSTNYSPLSANITGSSYSGASVGVNLVNATHPDKPAYANDYLTRHWDVDLTGTISGLNNILTGTYVVSNDVVGTQGEINGAVWNGATWSFTNANNSGNTITASTTVGDVDFSGFKGRVVFDLTAYLEGYMAGGVMRPVLVNSGVPGSTSSQCDTITVQLRNSTLPYAVAHTFKGVIGVNGQLQCYFPTSAMGVNYYIAFQHRNALETWSANAIPLVNNGSYNFSTAASQAYGSNMKGMGGGGTAPFAVYSGDIDNDGEVLPADYTLWLISNTNGDIGYYPTDLDGDGEVLPADYTIWLVNNNLGVLIQTP
;
A
#
# COMPACT_ATOMS: atom_id res chain seq x y z
N MET A 1 -88.31 3.59 -35.69
CA MET A 1 -88.30 3.89 -34.24
C MET A 1 -88.21 2.53 -33.54
N ARG A 2 -87.11 2.08 -32.94
CA ARG A 2 -86.10 2.75 -32.12
C ARG A 2 -84.69 2.23 -32.45
N LEU A 3 -83.71 3.14 -32.49
CA LEU A 3 -82.28 2.84 -32.43
C LEU A 3 -81.98 2.18 -31.08
N ILE A 4 -81.16 1.12 -31.10
CA ILE A 4 -80.37 0.73 -29.93
C ILE A 4 -78.92 1.09 -30.28
N CYS A 5 -78.44 2.13 -29.62
CA CYS A 5 -77.09 2.65 -29.74
C CYS A 5 -76.18 1.78 -28.85
N SER A 6 -75.37 0.92 -29.46
CA SER A 6 -74.30 0.22 -28.75
C SER A 6 -73.14 1.16 -28.56
N VAL A 7 -73.00 1.71 -27.35
CA VAL A 7 -71.82 2.46 -26.93
C VAL A 7 -70.70 1.46 -26.64
N PHE A 8 -69.83 1.23 -27.62
CA PHE A 8 -68.51 0.64 -27.36
C PHE A 8 -67.60 1.76 -26.86
N ILE A 9 -67.39 1.82 -25.55
CA ILE A 9 -66.29 2.59 -24.97
C ILE A 9 -65.02 1.78 -25.24
N LEU A 10 -64.28 2.19 -26.27
CA LEU A 10 -62.90 1.77 -26.48
C LEU A 10 -62.04 2.60 -25.50
N VAL A 11 -61.77 2.05 -24.31
CA VAL A 11 -60.72 2.60 -23.43
C VAL A 11 -59.38 2.22 -24.06
N ILE A 12 -58.84 3.10 -24.90
CA ILE A 12 -57.44 3.00 -25.32
C ILE A 12 -56.59 3.40 -24.11
N PHE A 13 -56.12 2.42 -23.34
CA PHE A 13 -54.91 2.64 -22.56
C PHE A 13 -53.76 2.79 -23.57
N GLY A 14 -53.33 4.02 -23.80
CA GLY A 14 -52.09 4.30 -24.53
C GLY A 14 -50.92 3.75 -23.73
N GLN A 15 -50.59 2.48 -23.94
CA GLN A 15 -49.34 1.92 -23.47
C GLN A 15 -48.25 2.52 -24.35
N TYR A 16 -47.49 3.48 -23.81
CA TYR A 16 -46.31 4.03 -24.47
C TYR A 16 -45.25 2.93 -24.57
N GLY A 17 -45.34 2.10 -25.61
CA GLY A 17 -44.25 1.23 -26.01
C GLY A 17 -43.17 2.10 -26.64
N PHE A 18 -42.13 2.44 -25.88
CA PHE A 18 -40.97 3.09 -26.47
C PHE A 18 -40.33 2.13 -27.49
N SER A 19 -39.97 2.63 -28.68
CA SER A 19 -39.41 1.81 -29.76
C SER A 19 -38.08 1.17 -29.35
N GLN A 20 -38.08 -0.13 -29.09
CA GLN A 20 -36.92 -0.97 -28.74
C GLN A 20 -36.44 -1.72 -29.97
N PHE A 21 -35.12 -1.85 -30.16
CA PHE A 21 -34.61 -2.83 -31.12
C PHE A 21 -34.57 -4.20 -30.44
N PHE A 22 -35.40 -5.14 -30.89
CA PHE A 22 -35.50 -6.48 -30.33
C PHE A 22 -35.34 -7.52 -31.45
N ASN A 23 -34.16 -8.12 -31.55
CA ASN A 23 -33.89 -9.25 -32.44
C ASN A 23 -34.12 -10.57 -31.69
N ASN A 24 -35.09 -11.35 -32.13
CA ASN A 24 -35.55 -12.58 -31.47
C ASN A 24 -35.44 -13.79 -32.39
N GLY A 25 -34.25 -14.03 -32.93
CA GLY A 25 -33.98 -15.14 -33.86
C GLY A 25 -33.79 -14.77 -35.33
N ALA A 26 -33.85 -13.48 -35.69
CA ALA A 26 -33.54 -13.06 -37.06
C ALA A 26 -32.03 -12.84 -37.26
N THR A 27 -31.63 -12.76 -38.53
CA THR A 27 -30.31 -12.27 -38.93
C THR A 27 -30.41 -10.80 -39.30
N VAL A 28 -29.64 -9.96 -38.61
CA VAL A 28 -29.57 -8.51 -38.87
C VAL A 28 -28.12 -8.12 -39.11
N THR A 29 -27.87 -7.35 -40.17
CA THR A 29 -26.55 -6.85 -40.51
C THR A 29 -26.59 -5.35 -40.74
N ILE A 30 -25.78 -4.60 -39.99
CA ILE A 30 -25.45 -3.21 -40.33
C ILE A 30 -24.32 -3.26 -41.36
N GLN A 31 -24.56 -2.75 -42.57
CA GLN A 31 -23.55 -2.72 -43.63
C GLN A 31 -22.47 -1.65 -43.36
N PRO A 32 -21.26 -1.77 -43.94
CA PRO A 32 -20.25 -0.73 -43.86
C PRO A 32 -20.79 0.66 -44.26
N GLY A 33 -20.48 1.68 -43.46
CA GLY A 33 -20.94 3.05 -43.66
C GLY A 33 -22.39 3.33 -43.22
N ALA A 34 -23.18 2.30 -42.88
CA ALA A 34 -24.52 2.51 -42.34
C ALA A 34 -24.49 2.77 -40.82
N THR A 35 -25.47 3.52 -40.33
CA THR A 35 -25.72 3.72 -38.89
C THR A 35 -27.10 3.19 -38.55
N LEU A 36 -27.18 2.29 -37.56
CA LEU A 36 -28.42 1.94 -36.89
C LEU A 36 -28.44 2.68 -35.55
N LYS A 37 -29.35 3.65 -35.41
CA LYS A 37 -29.58 4.35 -34.15
C LYS A 37 -30.79 3.75 -33.44
N VAL A 38 -30.55 3.21 -32.25
CA VAL A 38 -31.56 2.69 -31.33
C VAL A 38 -31.78 3.73 -30.24
N GLU A 39 -32.90 4.46 -30.32
CA GLU A 39 -33.23 5.55 -29.38
C GLU A 39 -33.74 5.07 -28.02
N THR A 40 -33.75 3.75 -27.79
CA THR A 40 -33.97 3.14 -26.48
C THR A 40 -32.97 2.00 -26.26
N SER A 41 -33.42 0.82 -25.84
CA SER A 41 -32.58 -0.35 -25.60
C SER A 41 -32.41 -1.21 -26.85
N PHE A 42 -31.22 -1.79 -26.99
CA PHE A 42 -30.89 -2.84 -27.94
C PHE A 42 -30.96 -4.20 -27.24
N THR A 43 -31.68 -5.15 -27.84
CA THR A 43 -31.73 -6.54 -27.38
C THR A 43 -31.56 -7.50 -28.54
N ASN A 44 -30.61 -8.43 -28.42
CA ASN A 44 -30.43 -9.57 -29.32
C ASN A 44 -30.53 -10.86 -28.51
N ASP A 45 -31.52 -11.69 -28.80
CA ASP A 45 -31.92 -12.85 -27.99
C ASP A 45 -32.38 -14.03 -28.88
N ASN A 46 -32.67 -15.17 -28.26
CA ASN A 46 -33.30 -16.36 -28.85
C ASN A 46 -32.71 -16.75 -30.23
N SER A 47 -31.42 -17.11 -30.25
CA SER A 47 -30.64 -17.46 -31.44
C SER A 47 -30.57 -16.38 -32.54
N GLY A 48 -30.87 -15.11 -32.22
CA GLY A 48 -30.66 -13.97 -33.12
C GLY A 48 -29.18 -13.80 -33.50
N THR A 49 -28.92 -13.52 -34.77
CA THR A 49 -27.58 -13.20 -35.27
C THR A 49 -27.52 -11.73 -35.65
N PHE A 50 -26.69 -10.97 -34.95
CA PHE A 50 -26.46 -9.56 -35.24
C PHE A 50 -25.02 -9.34 -35.71
N THR A 51 -24.83 -8.83 -36.93
CA THR A 51 -23.51 -8.47 -37.47
C THR A 51 -23.41 -6.96 -37.60
N ASN A 52 -22.51 -6.34 -36.84
CA ASN A 52 -22.22 -4.92 -36.97
C ASN A 52 -20.98 -4.71 -37.85
N ASN A 53 -21.13 -4.19 -39.07
CA ASN A 53 -20.02 -3.71 -39.91
C ASN A 53 -20.00 -2.18 -40.07
N GLY A 54 -20.96 -1.48 -39.46
CA GLY A 54 -21.09 -0.02 -39.48
C GLY A 54 -21.11 0.55 -38.07
N VAL A 55 -22.06 1.43 -37.78
CA VAL A 55 -22.25 2.04 -36.46
C VAL A 55 -23.57 1.57 -35.85
N LEU A 56 -23.50 0.99 -34.65
CA LEU A 56 -24.66 0.77 -33.78
C LEU A 56 -24.64 1.83 -32.68
N GLU A 57 -25.53 2.82 -32.77
CA GLU A 57 -25.72 3.82 -31.71
C GLU A 57 -26.88 3.41 -30.80
N VAL A 58 -26.65 3.34 -29.49
CA VAL A 58 -27.64 2.93 -28.49
C VAL A 58 -27.73 3.98 -27.38
N THR A 59 -28.95 4.48 -27.14
CA THR A 59 -29.17 5.49 -26.08
C THR A 59 -29.53 4.87 -24.73
N GLY A 60 -30.18 3.69 -24.73
CA GLY A 60 -30.62 2.93 -23.56
C GLY A 60 -29.71 1.73 -23.28
N ASN A 61 -30.28 0.63 -22.80
CA ASN A 61 -29.50 -0.56 -22.42
C ASN A 61 -29.04 -1.35 -23.65
N PHE A 62 -27.94 -2.07 -23.51
CA PHE A 62 -27.48 -3.04 -24.50
C PHE A 62 -27.52 -4.42 -23.89
N THR A 63 -28.25 -5.34 -24.51
CA THR A 63 -28.36 -6.73 -24.05
C THR A 63 -28.16 -7.67 -25.23
N ASN A 64 -27.11 -8.46 -25.18
CA ASN A 64 -26.88 -9.53 -26.15
C ASN A 64 -26.80 -10.87 -25.42
N LEU A 65 -27.80 -11.72 -25.68
CA LEU A 65 -27.92 -13.09 -25.19
C LEU A 65 -27.77 -14.12 -26.33
N ALA A 66 -27.48 -13.66 -27.56
CA ALA A 66 -27.29 -14.49 -28.74
C ALA A 66 -26.00 -14.10 -29.50
N THR A 67 -25.92 -14.34 -30.81
CA THR A 67 -24.70 -14.12 -31.59
C THR A 67 -24.55 -12.65 -31.97
N PHE A 68 -23.43 -12.04 -31.59
CA PHE A 68 -23.05 -10.69 -32.02
C PHE A 68 -21.64 -10.69 -32.61
N THR A 69 -21.50 -10.27 -33.86
CA THR A 69 -20.23 -10.21 -34.58
C THR A 69 -19.89 -8.77 -34.96
N SER A 70 -18.66 -8.35 -34.66
CA SER A 70 -18.14 -7.03 -35.04
C SER A 70 -17.19 -7.14 -36.24
N GLY A 71 -17.44 -6.35 -37.27
CA GLY A 71 -16.50 -6.12 -38.37
C GLY A 71 -15.34 -5.22 -37.96
N ALA A 72 -14.25 -5.24 -38.74
CA ALA A 72 -12.98 -4.58 -38.42
C ALA A 72 -13.04 -3.05 -38.23
N SER A 73 -14.03 -2.38 -38.84
CA SER A 73 -14.26 -0.94 -38.69
C SER A 73 -15.55 -0.61 -37.95
N SER A 74 -16.19 -1.61 -37.34
CA SER A 74 -17.47 -1.41 -36.67
C SER A 74 -17.33 -0.60 -35.38
N GLU A 75 -18.38 0.14 -35.04
CA GLU A 75 -18.47 0.92 -33.82
C GLU A 75 -19.78 0.60 -33.08
N VAL A 76 -19.69 0.48 -31.76
CA VAL A 76 -20.83 0.61 -30.86
C VAL A 76 -20.71 1.93 -30.10
N LYS A 77 -21.69 2.82 -30.27
CA LYS A 77 -21.70 4.15 -29.66
C LYS A 77 -22.79 4.23 -28.60
N PHE A 78 -22.39 4.49 -27.36
CA PHE A 78 -23.31 4.70 -26.25
C PHE A 78 -23.59 6.19 -26.08
N SER A 79 -24.83 6.63 -26.34
CA SER A 79 -25.22 8.06 -26.33
C SER A 79 -26.44 8.33 -25.43
N GLY A 80 -26.88 9.58 -25.34
CA GLY A 80 -28.01 9.98 -24.50
C GLY A 80 -27.63 10.44 -23.09
N ASN A 81 -28.64 10.78 -22.28
CA ASN A 81 -28.49 11.45 -20.98
C ASN A 81 -28.78 10.54 -19.76
N ALA A 82 -29.04 9.24 -20.00
CA ALA A 82 -29.31 8.26 -18.96
C ALA A 82 -28.26 7.14 -18.98
N ASN A 83 -28.08 6.48 -17.84
CA ASN A 83 -27.16 5.34 -17.73
C ASN A 83 -27.58 4.23 -18.71
N SER A 84 -26.58 3.54 -19.27
CA SER A 84 -26.80 2.29 -20.02
C SER A 84 -26.28 1.11 -19.21
N THR A 85 -27.14 0.16 -18.91
CA THR A 85 -26.69 -1.18 -18.50
C THR A 85 -26.29 -1.96 -19.75
N VAL A 86 -25.09 -2.53 -19.74
CA VAL A 86 -24.52 -3.26 -20.87
C VAL A 86 -24.25 -4.70 -20.47
N THR A 87 -24.98 -5.62 -21.09
CA THR A 87 -24.80 -7.08 -20.98
C THR A 87 -24.26 -7.58 -22.34
N PRO A 88 -22.94 -7.69 -22.51
CA PRO A 88 -22.34 -8.06 -23.80
C PRO A 88 -22.63 -9.50 -24.24
N GLY A 89 -22.78 -10.42 -23.28
CA GLY A 89 -22.86 -11.85 -23.56
C GLY A 89 -21.61 -12.32 -24.31
N THR A 90 -21.80 -12.82 -25.53
CA THR A 90 -20.71 -13.26 -26.42
C THR A 90 -20.12 -12.13 -27.28
N ALA A 91 -20.67 -10.92 -27.22
CA ALA A 91 -20.24 -9.81 -28.06
C ALA A 91 -18.80 -9.38 -27.70
N GLN A 92 -17.94 -9.34 -28.72
CA GLN A 92 -16.66 -8.63 -28.65
C GLN A 92 -16.77 -7.39 -29.52
N PHE A 93 -16.69 -6.21 -28.91
CA PHE A 93 -16.81 -4.95 -29.64
C PHE A 93 -15.49 -4.66 -30.36
N GLN A 94 -15.57 -4.17 -31.61
CA GLN A 94 -14.38 -3.71 -32.31
C GLN A 94 -13.97 -2.31 -31.82
N ASN A 95 -14.82 -1.30 -31.99
CA ASN A 95 -14.60 0.03 -31.43
C ASN A 95 -15.80 0.43 -30.58
N VAL A 96 -15.55 1.18 -29.51
CA VAL A 96 -16.59 1.71 -28.62
C VAL A 96 -16.40 3.21 -28.46
N THR A 97 -17.47 3.97 -28.71
CA THR A 97 -17.49 5.41 -28.44
C THR A 97 -18.43 5.70 -27.28
N MET A 98 -17.87 6.30 -26.23
CA MET A 98 -18.56 6.79 -25.06
C MET A 98 -19.00 8.24 -25.34
N ALA A 99 -20.29 8.42 -25.64
CA ALA A 99 -20.91 9.68 -26.07
C ALA A 99 -22.15 10.08 -25.23
N LYS A 100 -22.24 9.60 -23.98
CA LYS A 100 -23.24 10.02 -22.99
C LYS A 100 -23.02 11.49 -22.61
N THR A 101 -24.09 12.24 -22.40
CA THR A 101 -24.00 13.68 -22.09
C THR A 101 -23.89 14.00 -20.60
N ALA A 102 -24.37 13.11 -19.72
CA ALA A 102 -24.32 13.26 -18.26
C ALA A 102 -24.60 11.92 -17.55
N ALA A 103 -24.04 10.82 -18.06
CA ALA A 103 -24.36 9.47 -17.60
C ALA A 103 -23.25 8.47 -17.92
N ASN A 104 -23.37 7.28 -17.35
CA ASN A 104 -22.35 6.23 -17.42
C ASN A 104 -22.83 5.01 -18.19
N VAL A 105 -21.88 4.21 -18.67
CA VAL A 105 -22.13 2.81 -19.00
C VAL A 105 -21.84 1.99 -17.76
N VAL A 106 -22.75 1.09 -17.40
CA VAL A 106 -22.60 0.15 -16.28
C VAL A 106 -22.56 -1.25 -16.87
N LEU A 107 -21.47 -1.97 -16.63
CA LEU A 107 -21.35 -3.35 -17.09
C LEU A 107 -22.21 -4.28 -16.22
N ALA A 108 -22.92 -5.19 -16.89
CA ALA A 108 -23.65 -6.32 -16.31
C ALA A 108 -23.13 -7.67 -16.87
N GLY A 109 -21.96 -7.63 -17.51
CA GLY A 109 -21.21 -8.77 -18.01
C GLY A 109 -19.83 -8.32 -18.48
N ASN A 110 -18.89 -9.26 -18.58
CA ASN A 110 -17.55 -8.94 -19.07
C ASN A 110 -17.63 -8.39 -20.50
N ALA A 111 -16.87 -7.33 -20.79
CA ALA A 111 -16.84 -6.67 -22.07
C ALA A 111 -15.43 -6.73 -22.67
N THR A 112 -15.36 -6.85 -24.00
CA THR A 112 -14.10 -6.76 -24.74
C THR A 112 -14.20 -5.65 -25.78
N VAL A 113 -13.16 -4.82 -25.88
CA VAL A 113 -12.97 -3.81 -26.93
C VAL A 113 -11.66 -4.08 -27.65
N ASN A 114 -11.74 -4.64 -28.86
CA ASN A 114 -10.56 -5.10 -29.60
C ASN A 114 -9.71 -3.96 -30.17
N GLY A 115 -10.34 -2.84 -30.53
CA GLY A 115 -9.71 -1.66 -31.13
C GLY A 115 -9.79 -0.46 -30.18
N VAL A 116 -10.46 0.60 -30.61
CA VAL A 116 -10.46 1.88 -29.89
C VAL A 116 -11.62 1.97 -28.90
N LEU A 117 -11.31 2.31 -27.65
CA LEU A 117 -12.26 2.84 -26.68
C LEU A 117 -12.10 4.36 -26.61
N ASN A 118 -13.10 5.10 -27.07
CA ASN A 118 -13.04 6.56 -27.18
C ASN A 118 -14.01 7.25 -26.21
N PHE A 119 -13.50 8.07 -25.30
CA PHE A 119 -14.29 9.00 -24.49
C PHE A 119 -14.47 10.33 -25.21
N SER A 120 -15.56 10.44 -25.97
CA SER A 120 -15.85 11.57 -26.85
C SER A 120 -16.53 12.77 -26.15
N THR A 121 -17.15 12.53 -25.00
CA THR A 121 -17.92 13.53 -24.25
C THR A 121 -17.51 13.56 -22.78
N ALA A 122 -17.61 14.73 -22.17
CA ALA A 122 -17.40 14.95 -20.73
C ALA A 122 -18.37 14.14 -19.86
N ASN A 123 -18.01 13.94 -18.59
CA ASN A 123 -18.82 13.24 -17.56
C ASN A 123 -19.29 11.84 -17.99
N ASN A 124 -18.36 11.02 -18.47
CA ASN A 124 -18.68 9.73 -19.05
C ASN A 124 -17.74 8.65 -18.51
N LYS A 125 -18.28 7.76 -17.68
CA LYS A 125 -17.51 6.67 -17.07
C LYS A 125 -18.01 5.30 -17.53
N ILE A 126 -17.12 4.33 -17.55
CA ILE A 126 -17.49 2.90 -17.61
C ILE A 126 -17.38 2.33 -16.20
N VAL A 127 -18.50 1.97 -15.61
CA VAL A 127 -18.59 1.36 -14.27
C VAL A 127 -18.56 -0.15 -14.41
N LEU A 128 -17.54 -0.77 -13.83
CA LEU A 128 -17.25 -2.20 -13.98
C LEU A 128 -18.09 -3.10 -13.06
N GLY A 129 -18.39 -2.67 -11.84
CA GLY A 129 -18.96 -3.55 -10.82
C GLY A 129 -18.06 -4.77 -10.58
N MET A 130 -18.60 -5.97 -10.80
CA MET A 130 -17.87 -7.24 -10.70
C MET A 130 -17.31 -7.74 -12.04
N HIS A 131 -17.44 -6.96 -13.11
CA HIS A 131 -17.15 -7.39 -14.47
C HIS A 131 -15.89 -6.73 -15.04
N ASN A 132 -15.18 -7.47 -15.87
CA ASN A 132 -13.95 -6.98 -16.49
C ASN A 132 -14.23 -6.25 -17.80
N LEU A 133 -13.43 -5.22 -18.07
CA LEU A 133 -13.31 -4.60 -19.38
C LEU A 133 -11.93 -4.95 -19.95
N THR A 134 -11.90 -5.76 -21.01
CA THR A 134 -10.66 -6.23 -21.64
C THR A 134 -10.41 -5.49 -22.94
N MET A 135 -9.20 -4.95 -23.11
CA MET A 135 -8.75 -4.37 -24.38
C MET A 135 -8.09 -5.43 -25.27
N GLY A 136 -8.19 -5.28 -26.59
CA GLY A 136 -7.41 -6.06 -27.54
C GLY A 136 -5.92 -5.72 -27.52
N SER A 137 -5.08 -6.58 -28.09
CA SER A 137 -3.62 -6.42 -28.14
C SER A 137 -3.14 -5.18 -28.90
N MET A 138 -3.92 -4.72 -29.87
CA MET A 138 -3.71 -3.47 -30.60
C MET A 138 -4.70 -2.38 -30.18
N GLY A 139 -5.44 -2.62 -29.09
CA GLY A 139 -6.47 -1.72 -28.62
C GLY A 139 -5.89 -0.48 -27.95
N SER A 140 -6.60 0.64 -28.06
CA SER A 140 -6.19 1.92 -27.47
C SER A 140 -7.35 2.58 -26.75
N VAL A 141 -7.03 3.47 -25.81
CA VAL A 141 -8.00 4.35 -25.17
C VAL A 141 -7.70 5.78 -25.58
N THR A 142 -8.72 6.52 -26.01
CA THR A 142 -8.59 7.92 -26.40
C THR A 142 -9.59 8.78 -25.63
N GLY A 143 -9.24 10.04 -25.39
CA GLY A 143 -10.14 11.02 -24.77
C GLY A 143 -10.34 10.86 -23.26
N ALA A 144 -9.69 9.90 -22.60
CA ALA A 144 -9.69 9.79 -21.14
C ALA A 144 -9.14 11.07 -20.47
N GLY A 145 -9.58 11.35 -19.25
CA GLY A 145 -9.21 12.57 -18.53
C GLY A 145 -10.00 12.72 -17.24
N SER A 146 -9.98 13.90 -16.63
CA SER A 146 -10.48 14.18 -15.28
C SER A 146 -11.90 13.71 -14.96
N ASP A 147 -12.77 13.56 -15.97
CA ASP A 147 -14.19 13.17 -15.90
C ASP A 147 -14.56 12.02 -16.85
N LYS A 148 -13.55 11.35 -17.43
CA LYS A 148 -13.67 10.34 -18.48
C LYS A 148 -12.71 9.18 -18.23
N TYR A 149 -13.21 8.10 -17.63
CA TYR A 149 -12.38 6.96 -17.21
C TYR A 149 -13.22 5.73 -16.87
N VAL A 150 -12.53 4.63 -16.61
CA VAL A 150 -13.08 3.37 -16.11
C VAL A 150 -13.09 3.39 -14.58
N VAL A 151 -14.16 2.89 -13.96
CA VAL A 151 -14.31 2.84 -12.50
C VAL A 151 -14.63 1.42 -12.04
N ALA A 152 -13.85 0.92 -11.10
CA ALA A 152 -14.17 -0.30 -10.37
C ALA A 152 -15.03 0.05 -9.15
N THR A 153 -16.25 -0.49 -9.07
CA THR A 153 -17.14 -0.39 -7.90
C THR A 153 -17.30 -1.74 -7.19
N GLY A 154 -16.51 -2.72 -7.60
CA GLY A 154 -16.47 -4.10 -7.11
C GLY A 154 -15.19 -4.76 -7.62
N ALA A 155 -15.19 -6.09 -7.81
CA ALA A 155 -14.01 -6.85 -8.21
C ALA A 155 -13.57 -6.69 -9.69
N GLY A 156 -14.32 -5.95 -10.51
CA GLY A 156 -14.03 -5.79 -11.94
C GLY A 156 -12.73 -5.03 -12.22
N ARG A 157 -12.00 -5.47 -13.26
CA ARG A 157 -10.70 -4.91 -13.68
C ARG A 157 -10.76 -4.35 -15.10
N MET A 158 -9.97 -3.30 -15.35
CA MET A 158 -9.55 -2.96 -16.71
C MET A 158 -8.35 -3.84 -17.07
N ILE A 159 -8.45 -4.65 -18.12
CA ILE A 159 -7.44 -5.64 -18.51
C ILE A 159 -6.82 -5.27 -19.86
N LYS A 160 -5.48 -5.32 -19.93
CA LYS A 160 -4.72 -5.14 -21.17
C LYS A 160 -3.73 -6.29 -21.36
N PRO A 161 -3.76 -6.99 -22.50
CA PRO A 161 -2.77 -8.01 -22.83
C PRO A 161 -1.40 -7.39 -23.09
N ILE A 162 -0.34 -8.17 -22.86
CA ILE A 162 1.04 -7.77 -23.11
C ILE A 162 1.83 -8.92 -23.73
N ALA A 163 2.55 -8.63 -24.82
CA ALA A 163 3.30 -9.63 -25.59
C ALA A 163 4.78 -9.25 -25.80
N ALA A 164 5.20 -8.07 -25.35
CA ALA A 164 6.57 -7.56 -25.43
C ALA A 164 6.76 -6.43 -24.39
N ASN A 165 8.01 -6.04 -24.15
CA ASN A 165 8.36 -4.90 -23.30
C ASN A 165 7.56 -3.67 -23.73
N SER A 166 6.78 -3.10 -22.82
CA SER A 166 5.88 -1.99 -23.14
C SER A 166 5.45 -1.26 -21.87
N THR A 167 4.90 -0.06 -22.04
CA THR A 167 4.21 0.67 -20.98
C THR A 167 2.71 0.60 -21.23
N LEU A 168 1.97 0.01 -20.31
CA LEU A 168 0.51 -0.02 -20.32
C LEU A 168 -0.01 1.12 -19.43
N VAL A 169 -0.88 1.97 -19.95
CA VAL A 169 -1.59 2.97 -19.16
C VAL A 169 -3.03 2.53 -18.94
N PHE A 170 -3.47 2.45 -17.70
CA PHE A 170 -4.83 2.09 -17.32
C PHE A 170 -5.60 3.35 -16.96
N GLU A 171 -6.63 3.64 -17.74
CA GLU A 171 -7.43 4.85 -17.62
C GLU A 171 -8.50 4.70 -16.55
N VAL A 172 -8.05 4.50 -15.31
CA VAL A 172 -8.88 4.23 -14.14
C VAL A 172 -9.08 5.48 -13.28
N GLY A 173 -10.15 5.47 -12.49
CA GLY A 173 -10.50 6.49 -11.52
C GLY A 173 -11.60 5.99 -10.59
N ASP A 174 -12.11 6.86 -9.73
CA ASP A 174 -13.14 6.51 -8.75
C ASP A 174 -14.39 7.43 -8.81
N ASN A 175 -15.37 7.14 -7.96
CA ASN A 175 -16.68 7.81 -7.94
C ASN A 175 -16.88 8.77 -6.76
N ASP A 176 -15.86 9.05 -5.96
CA ASP A 176 -16.02 9.85 -4.72
C ASP A 176 -16.43 11.31 -5.02
N VAL A 177 -15.85 11.89 -6.07
CA VAL A 177 -16.31 13.17 -6.64
C VAL A 177 -16.47 13.07 -8.15
N SER A 178 -17.01 14.13 -8.77
CA SER A 178 -17.20 14.17 -10.23
C SER A 178 -15.89 13.99 -11.01
N THR A 179 -14.74 14.35 -10.43
CA THR A 179 -13.43 14.29 -11.09
C THR A 179 -12.33 13.60 -10.25
N ASN A 180 -12.22 12.27 -10.35
CA ASN A 180 -11.17 11.47 -9.71
C ASN A 180 -10.50 10.51 -10.69
N TYR A 181 -9.97 11.06 -11.78
CA TYR A 181 -9.15 10.30 -12.72
C TYR A 181 -7.76 10.05 -12.13
N SER A 182 -7.34 8.80 -12.07
CA SER A 182 -6.18 8.37 -11.28
C SER A 182 -5.49 7.20 -11.96
N PRO A 183 -4.92 7.45 -13.16
CA PRO A 183 -4.39 6.41 -14.01
C PRO A 183 -3.19 5.72 -13.37
N LEU A 184 -3.02 4.46 -13.72
CA LEU A 184 -1.84 3.67 -13.40
C LEU A 184 -1.07 3.39 -14.69
N SER A 185 0.21 3.71 -14.70
CA SER A 185 1.15 3.27 -15.73
C SER A 185 1.95 2.08 -15.22
N ALA A 186 2.02 1.01 -16.01
CA ALA A 186 2.81 -0.18 -15.74
C ALA A 186 3.86 -0.33 -16.85
N ASN A 187 5.12 0.01 -16.55
CA ASN A 187 6.25 -0.17 -17.45
C ASN A 187 6.86 -1.54 -17.20
N ILE A 188 6.60 -2.47 -18.12
CA ILE A 188 6.88 -3.89 -17.93
C ILE A 188 8.01 -4.31 -18.86
N THR A 189 9.02 -4.94 -18.28
CA THR A 189 10.11 -5.61 -19.00
C THR A 189 10.21 -7.08 -18.61
N GLY A 190 10.67 -7.89 -19.57
CA GLY A 190 10.91 -9.32 -19.41
C GLY A 190 11.65 -9.90 -20.61
N SER A 191 12.00 -11.18 -20.54
CA SER A 191 12.72 -11.89 -21.61
C SER A 191 11.81 -12.73 -22.52
N SER A 192 10.62 -13.12 -22.03
CA SER A 192 9.60 -13.83 -22.81
C SER A 192 8.20 -13.64 -22.23
N TYR A 193 7.17 -13.76 -23.06
CA TYR A 193 5.77 -13.49 -22.74
C TYR A 193 4.89 -14.65 -23.23
N SER A 194 4.01 -15.18 -22.38
CA SER A 194 3.07 -16.25 -22.73
C SER A 194 1.70 -15.99 -22.14
N GLY A 195 0.72 -15.69 -23.00
CA GLY A 195 -0.66 -15.39 -22.59
C GLY A 195 -0.79 -14.25 -21.56
N ALA A 196 0.20 -13.36 -21.48
CA ALA A 196 0.30 -12.42 -20.39
C ALA A 196 -0.70 -11.26 -20.54
N SER A 197 -1.36 -10.90 -19.45
CA SER A 197 -2.23 -9.72 -19.37
C SER A 197 -2.14 -9.10 -17.99
N VAL A 198 -2.29 -7.78 -17.93
CA VAL A 198 -2.33 -7.02 -16.67
C VAL A 198 -3.73 -6.47 -16.48
N GLY A 199 -4.29 -6.72 -15.30
CA GLY A 199 -5.58 -6.21 -14.85
C GLY A 199 -5.41 -5.22 -13.71
N VAL A 200 -6.07 -4.07 -13.81
CA VAL A 200 -6.04 -3.04 -12.76
C VAL A 200 -7.44 -2.79 -12.22
N ASN A 201 -7.55 -2.82 -10.89
CA ASN A 201 -8.70 -2.36 -10.12
C ASN A 201 -8.24 -1.22 -9.19
N LEU A 202 -8.75 -0.01 -9.40
CA LEU A 202 -8.50 1.10 -8.46
C LEU A 202 -9.54 1.04 -7.33
N VAL A 203 -9.05 0.96 -6.10
CA VAL A 203 -9.85 0.94 -4.90
C VAL A 203 -9.73 2.29 -4.19
N ASN A 204 -10.86 2.98 -4.02
CA ASN A 204 -10.95 4.23 -3.26
C ASN A 204 -11.07 3.97 -1.76
N ALA A 205 -10.02 3.37 -1.20
CA ALA A 205 -9.87 3.20 0.24
C ALA A 205 -8.39 3.08 0.61
N THR A 206 -8.04 3.48 1.84
CA THR A 206 -6.74 3.13 2.42
C THR A 206 -6.56 1.62 2.39
N HIS A 207 -5.38 1.17 1.96
CA HIS A 207 -5.06 -0.25 1.92
C HIS A 207 -5.20 -0.88 3.33
N PRO A 208 -5.85 -2.05 3.48
CA PRO A 208 -6.06 -2.70 4.79
C PRO A 208 -4.76 -2.94 5.56
N ASP A 209 -3.69 -3.38 4.88
CA ASP A 209 -2.37 -3.62 5.46
C ASP A 209 -1.46 -2.39 5.52
N LYS A 210 -2.03 -1.16 5.58
CA LYS A 210 -1.21 0.06 5.76
C LYS A 210 -0.31 -0.09 6.98
N PRO A 211 1.00 0.19 6.88
CA PRO A 211 1.88 0.15 8.04
C PRO A 211 1.40 1.08 9.17
N ALA A 212 1.43 0.60 10.41
CA ALA A 212 0.94 1.36 11.57
C ALA A 212 1.71 2.68 11.76
N TYR A 213 3.01 2.70 11.43
CA TYR A 213 3.87 3.88 11.50
C TYR A 213 3.62 4.91 10.38
N ALA A 214 2.89 4.55 9.32
CA ALA A 214 2.66 5.43 8.19
C ALA A 214 1.59 6.47 8.53
N ASN A 215 2.07 7.66 8.91
CA ASN A 215 1.26 8.84 9.22
C ASN A 215 0.98 9.71 7.97
N ASP A 216 1.82 9.62 6.95
CA ASP A 216 1.60 10.24 5.64
C ASP A 216 1.34 9.12 4.61
N TYR A 217 0.17 9.13 3.95
CA TYR A 217 -0.27 8.05 3.08
C TYR A 217 -1.39 8.43 2.11
N LEU A 218 -1.64 7.57 1.12
CA LEU A 218 -2.78 7.68 0.20
C LEU A 218 -4.01 6.91 0.71
N THR A 219 -5.21 7.48 0.54
CA THR A 219 -6.50 6.83 0.81
C THR A 219 -7.00 6.00 -0.39
N ARG A 220 -6.07 5.44 -1.16
CA ARG A 220 -6.37 4.61 -2.33
C ARG A 220 -5.25 3.63 -2.61
N HIS A 221 -5.58 2.58 -3.37
CA HIS A 221 -4.61 1.64 -3.88
C HIS A 221 -5.07 1.08 -5.23
N TRP A 222 -4.10 0.69 -6.05
CA TRP A 222 -4.33 -0.04 -7.28
C TRP A 222 -4.00 -1.51 -7.04
N ASP A 223 -5.01 -2.35 -7.14
CA ASP A 223 -4.84 -3.79 -7.19
C ASP A 223 -4.45 -4.16 -8.64
N VAL A 224 -3.24 -4.69 -8.80
CA VAL A 224 -2.61 -5.04 -10.06
C VAL A 224 -2.40 -6.54 -10.11
N ASP A 225 -3.08 -7.18 -11.07
CA ASP A 225 -3.08 -8.63 -11.25
C ASP A 225 -2.41 -8.96 -12.58
N LEU A 226 -1.46 -9.89 -12.57
CA LEU A 226 -0.80 -10.37 -13.78
C LEU A 226 -1.18 -11.82 -14.02
N THR A 227 -1.91 -12.04 -15.10
CA THR A 227 -2.20 -13.39 -15.59
C THR A 227 -1.20 -13.79 -16.67
N GLY A 228 -1.00 -15.10 -16.85
CA GLY A 228 -0.03 -15.65 -17.80
C GLY A 228 1.39 -15.67 -17.23
N THR A 229 2.41 -15.57 -18.08
CA THR A 229 3.81 -15.62 -17.62
C THR A 229 4.69 -14.62 -18.36
N ILE A 230 5.51 -13.91 -17.60
CA ILE A 230 6.61 -13.07 -18.09
C ILE A 230 7.90 -13.53 -17.40
N SER A 231 8.85 -14.05 -18.18
CA SER A 231 10.13 -14.50 -17.63
C SER A 231 11.00 -13.29 -17.27
N GLY A 232 11.53 -13.25 -16.05
CA GLY A 232 12.34 -12.12 -15.57
C GLY A 232 11.54 -10.82 -15.44
N LEU A 233 10.27 -10.93 -15.01
CA LEU A 233 9.38 -9.79 -14.81
C LEU A 233 10.06 -8.69 -13.98
N ASN A 234 10.08 -7.50 -14.54
CA ASN A 234 10.26 -6.26 -13.80
C ASN A 234 9.18 -5.28 -14.25
N ASN A 235 8.40 -4.79 -13.29
CA ASN A 235 7.31 -3.86 -13.53
C ASN A 235 7.53 -2.61 -12.69
N ILE A 236 7.67 -1.46 -13.34
CA ILE A 236 7.70 -0.16 -12.68
C ILE A 236 6.29 0.43 -12.77
N LEU A 237 5.64 0.52 -11.62
CA LEU A 237 4.31 1.09 -11.45
C LEU A 237 4.42 2.57 -11.16
N THR A 238 3.66 3.39 -11.88
CA THR A 238 3.51 4.83 -11.62
C THR A 238 2.03 5.15 -11.51
N GLY A 239 1.59 5.49 -10.31
CA GLY A 239 0.21 5.87 -10.01
C GLY A 239 0.08 7.38 -9.91
N THR A 240 -0.95 7.92 -10.56
CA THR A 240 -1.31 9.33 -10.45
C THR A 240 -2.47 9.48 -9.47
N TYR A 241 -2.35 10.40 -8.52
CA TYR A 241 -3.39 10.66 -7.52
C TYR A 241 -3.87 12.12 -7.54
N VAL A 242 -4.98 12.38 -6.84
CA VAL A 242 -5.63 13.67 -6.68
C VAL A 242 -5.28 14.22 -5.29
N VAL A 243 -4.35 15.17 -5.25
CA VAL A 243 -3.76 15.71 -4.01
C VAL A 243 -4.83 16.17 -3.00
N SER A 244 -5.88 16.84 -3.45
CA SER A 244 -6.92 17.37 -2.57
C SER A 244 -7.79 16.32 -1.90
N ASN A 245 -7.82 15.09 -2.44
CA ASN A 245 -8.77 14.06 -2.04
C ASN A 245 -8.08 12.86 -1.37
N ASP A 246 -6.84 12.55 -1.77
CA ASP A 246 -6.24 11.27 -1.42
C ASP A 246 -5.15 11.33 -0.37
N VAL A 247 -4.63 12.53 -0.11
CA VAL A 247 -3.46 12.69 0.73
C VAL A 247 -3.90 12.86 2.18
N VAL A 248 -3.43 11.95 3.02
CA VAL A 248 -3.38 12.15 4.47
C VAL A 248 -1.94 12.50 4.83
N GLY A 249 -1.75 13.62 5.53
CA GLY A 249 -0.43 14.11 5.95
C GLY A 249 0.27 14.97 4.89
N THR A 250 1.59 14.81 4.81
CA THR A 250 2.49 15.62 3.96
C THR A 250 2.73 14.94 2.63
N GLN A 251 2.20 15.51 1.54
CA GLN A 251 2.30 14.95 0.19
C GLN A 251 3.71 14.54 -0.23
N GLY A 252 4.71 15.41 0.00
CA GLY A 252 6.09 15.17 -0.44
C GLY A 252 6.81 14.02 0.27
N GLU A 253 6.25 13.52 1.35
CA GLU A 253 6.80 12.40 2.12
C GLU A 253 6.25 11.04 1.66
N ILE A 254 5.24 11.03 0.79
CA ILE A 254 4.53 9.82 0.36
C ILE A 254 5.22 9.23 -0.86
N ASN A 255 5.93 8.12 -0.71
CA ASN A 255 6.56 7.42 -1.82
C ASN A 255 5.73 6.21 -2.25
N GLY A 256 5.91 5.76 -3.50
CA GLY A 256 5.27 4.55 -3.99
C GLY A 256 5.72 3.31 -3.23
N ALA A 257 4.80 2.38 -3.00
CA ALA A 257 5.06 1.13 -2.32
C ALA A 257 4.23 0.01 -2.94
N VAL A 258 4.80 -1.19 -2.96
CA VAL A 258 4.16 -2.39 -3.50
C VAL A 258 3.97 -3.42 -2.38
N TRP A 259 2.76 -3.91 -2.23
CA TRP A 259 2.42 -5.03 -1.35
C TRP A 259 2.38 -6.32 -2.16
N ASN A 260 3.12 -7.33 -1.72
CA ASN A 260 3.20 -8.63 -2.40
C ASN A 260 2.33 -9.73 -1.75
N GLY A 261 1.34 -9.33 -0.92
CA GLY A 261 0.53 -10.25 -0.11
C GLY A 261 1.08 -10.54 1.29
N ALA A 262 2.30 -10.09 1.62
CA ALA A 262 2.92 -10.31 2.93
C ALA A 262 3.67 -9.10 3.49
N THR A 263 4.36 -8.33 2.64
CA THR A 263 5.18 -7.19 3.06
C THR A 263 5.15 -6.06 2.05
N TRP A 264 5.27 -4.83 2.53
CA TRP A 264 5.48 -3.66 1.67
C TRP A 264 6.95 -3.58 1.23
N SER A 265 7.13 -3.32 -0.07
CA SER A 265 8.41 -3.03 -0.71
C SER A 265 8.42 -1.59 -1.21
N PHE A 266 9.56 -0.92 -1.01
CA PHE A 266 9.83 0.45 -1.46
C PHE A 266 10.95 0.48 -2.51
N THR A 267 11.16 -0.62 -3.24
CA THR A 267 12.19 -0.68 -4.29
C THR A 267 11.92 0.34 -5.38
N ASN A 268 12.90 1.20 -5.69
CA ASN A 268 12.79 2.33 -6.61
C ASN A 268 11.61 3.27 -6.29
N ALA A 269 11.25 3.36 -5.00
CA ALA A 269 10.18 4.22 -4.53
C ALA A 269 10.51 5.70 -4.77
N ASN A 270 9.56 6.45 -5.32
CA ASN A 270 9.71 7.88 -5.55
C ASN A 270 8.38 8.63 -5.40
N ASN A 271 8.46 9.94 -5.17
CA ASN A 271 7.38 10.91 -5.27
C ASN A 271 7.77 12.01 -6.27
N SER A 272 6.86 12.35 -7.18
CA SER A 272 7.03 13.51 -8.05
C SER A 272 5.69 14.20 -8.27
N GLY A 273 5.46 15.30 -7.54
CA GLY A 273 4.19 16.03 -7.61
C GLY A 273 3.04 15.14 -7.18
N ASN A 274 2.09 14.89 -8.08
CA ASN A 274 0.93 14.03 -7.84
C ASN A 274 1.11 12.60 -8.37
N THR A 275 2.36 12.16 -8.52
CA THR A 275 2.70 10.80 -8.95
C THR A 275 3.60 10.12 -7.92
N ILE A 276 3.38 8.83 -7.75
CA ILE A 276 4.26 7.93 -7.00
C ILE A 276 4.71 6.78 -7.88
N THR A 277 5.92 6.30 -7.64
CA THR A 277 6.50 5.19 -8.39
C THR A 277 7.08 4.15 -7.44
N ALA A 278 7.01 2.87 -7.79
CA ALA A 278 7.83 1.79 -7.22
C ALA A 278 7.93 0.62 -8.22
N SER A 279 8.90 -0.27 -8.02
CA SER A 279 9.09 -1.45 -8.88
C SER A 279 8.80 -2.76 -8.15
N THR A 280 8.33 -3.75 -8.91
CA THR A 280 8.09 -5.12 -8.44
C THR A 280 8.53 -6.15 -9.47
N THR A 281 8.89 -7.33 -8.98
CA THR A 281 9.12 -8.54 -9.79
C THR A 281 8.03 -9.59 -9.59
N VAL A 282 7.01 -9.27 -8.76
CA VAL A 282 5.85 -10.10 -8.48
C VAL A 282 4.68 -9.65 -9.38
N GLY A 283 3.95 -10.63 -9.92
CA GLY A 283 2.84 -10.38 -10.84
C GLY A 283 1.60 -9.78 -10.17
N ASP A 284 1.24 -10.31 -9.01
CA ASP A 284 0.02 -9.94 -8.29
C ASP A 284 0.39 -9.11 -7.07
N VAL A 285 0.01 -7.84 -7.10
CA VAL A 285 0.42 -6.85 -6.10
C VAL A 285 -0.63 -5.77 -5.90
N ASP A 286 -0.66 -5.20 -4.71
CA ASP A 286 -1.31 -3.91 -4.49
C ASP A 286 -0.27 -2.79 -4.50
N PHE A 287 -0.61 -1.67 -5.14
CA PHE A 287 0.25 -0.50 -5.23
C PHE A 287 -0.42 0.69 -4.55
N SER A 288 0.31 1.39 -3.68
CA SER A 288 -0.20 2.56 -2.96
C SER A 288 0.96 3.48 -2.57
N GLY A 289 0.67 4.54 -1.81
CA GLY A 289 1.65 5.52 -1.35
C GLY A 289 1.69 5.61 0.17
N PHE A 290 2.89 5.53 0.74
CA PHE A 290 3.14 5.74 2.16
C PHE A 290 4.46 6.46 2.38
N LYS A 291 4.60 7.12 3.54
CA LYS A 291 5.90 7.45 4.08
C LYS A 291 6.66 6.17 4.42
N GLY A 292 7.53 5.76 3.50
CA GLY A 292 8.37 4.58 3.66
C GLY A 292 9.32 4.72 4.84
N ARG A 293 9.51 3.62 5.57
CA ARG A 293 10.54 3.48 6.59
C ARG A 293 11.24 2.14 6.42
N VAL A 294 12.52 2.09 6.74
CA VAL A 294 13.25 0.85 6.95
C VAL A 294 12.87 0.32 8.32
N VAL A 295 12.22 -0.84 8.35
CA VAL A 295 11.94 -1.56 9.59
C VAL A 295 13.19 -2.32 9.99
N PHE A 296 13.62 -2.17 11.24
CA PHE A 296 14.85 -2.77 11.75
C PHE A 296 14.65 -3.26 13.18
N ASP A 297 14.85 -4.56 13.43
CA ASP A 297 14.63 -5.16 14.74
C ASP A 297 15.91 -5.18 15.58
N LEU A 298 15.86 -4.58 16.76
CA LEU A 298 16.96 -4.57 17.72
C LEU A 298 16.67 -5.56 18.85
N THR A 299 17.69 -6.32 19.26
CA THR A 299 17.67 -7.05 20.54
C THR A 299 18.81 -6.57 21.44
N ALA A 300 18.46 -6.12 22.65
CA ALA A 300 19.39 -5.68 23.69
C ALA A 300 18.77 -5.90 25.08
N TYR A 301 19.61 -6.19 26.07
CA TYR A 301 19.22 -6.29 27.48
C TYR A 301 20.03 -5.29 28.28
N LEU A 302 19.49 -4.78 29.38
CA LEU A 302 20.21 -3.90 30.32
C LEU A 302 20.54 -4.68 31.60
N GLU A 303 21.80 -4.66 32.02
CA GLU A 303 22.31 -5.49 33.12
C GLU A 303 21.47 -5.33 34.39
N GLY A 304 21.27 -4.10 34.84
CA GLY A 304 20.57 -3.82 36.09
C GLY A 304 19.10 -4.25 36.07
N TYR A 305 18.47 -4.22 34.90
CA TYR A 305 17.04 -4.54 34.76
C TYR A 305 16.78 -6.04 34.60
N MET A 306 17.80 -6.89 34.49
CA MET A 306 17.62 -8.32 34.33
C MET A 306 17.15 -9.00 35.61
N ALA A 307 16.00 -9.67 35.55
CA ALA A 307 15.44 -10.48 36.63
C ALA A 307 14.77 -11.73 36.07
N GLY A 308 15.19 -12.92 36.52
CA GLY A 308 14.54 -14.18 36.13
C GLY A 308 14.63 -14.53 34.63
N GLY A 309 15.67 -14.06 33.93
CA GLY A 309 15.93 -14.36 32.51
C GLY A 309 15.28 -13.40 31.51
N VAL A 310 14.53 -12.41 31.99
CA VAL A 310 13.96 -11.29 31.20
C VAL A 310 14.26 -9.97 31.91
N MET A 311 13.94 -8.83 31.29
CA MET A 311 14.01 -7.53 31.98
C MET A 311 12.75 -7.26 32.80
N ARG A 312 12.88 -6.46 33.85
CA ARG A 312 11.74 -5.96 34.63
C ARG A 312 10.85 -5.05 33.79
N PRO A 313 9.54 -4.97 34.10
CA PRO A 313 8.65 -3.99 33.50
C PRO A 313 8.84 -2.60 34.13
N VAL A 314 10.01 -1.99 33.92
CA VAL A 314 10.47 -0.80 34.66
C VAL A 314 9.46 0.35 34.59
N LEU A 315 8.85 0.62 33.43
CA LEU A 315 7.83 1.68 33.32
C LEU A 315 6.63 1.48 34.27
N VAL A 316 6.20 0.23 34.49
CA VAL A 316 5.11 -0.07 35.43
C VAL A 316 5.58 0.10 36.87
N ASN A 317 6.76 -0.43 37.18
CA ASN A 317 7.36 -0.35 38.51
C ASN A 317 7.57 1.11 38.95
N SER A 318 8.03 1.95 38.02
CA SER A 318 8.23 3.39 38.22
C SER A 318 6.92 4.22 38.18
N GLY A 319 5.75 3.59 38.04
CA GLY A 319 4.46 4.28 38.06
C GLY A 319 4.13 5.12 36.82
N VAL A 320 4.73 4.83 35.65
CA VAL A 320 4.50 5.59 34.41
C VAL A 320 3.07 5.33 33.89
N PRO A 321 2.22 6.38 33.73
CA PRO A 321 0.85 6.19 33.27
C PRO A 321 0.75 5.55 31.88
N GLY A 322 -0.14 4.56 31.75
CA GLY A 322 -0.39 3.87 30.48
C GLY A 322 0.65 2.82 30.09
N SER A 323 1.63 2.55 30.96
CA SER A 323 2.60 1.48 30.76
C SER A 323 1.99 0.08 30.95
N THR A 324 2.59 -0.93 30.33
CA THR A 324 2.16 -2.33 30.43
C THR A 324 3.27 -3.23 30.95
N SER A 325 2.92 -4.42 31.47
CA SER A 325 3.90 -5.38 31.99
C SER A 325 4.81 -6.00 30.92
N SER A 326 4.59 -5.70 29.63
CA SER A 326 5.46 -6.12 28.53
C SER A 326 6.52 -5.08 28.18
N GLN A 327 6.42 -3.87 28.73
CA GLN A 327 7.34 -2.76 28.46
C GLN A 327 8.41 -2.69 29.54
N CYS A 328 9.67 -2.70 29.14
CA CYS A 328 10.80 -2.48 30.03
C CYS A 328 11.01 -0.98 30.22
N ASP A 329 11.65 -0.31 29.25
CA ASP A 329 12.00 1.10 29.36
C ASP A 329 12.22 1.77 27.98
N THR A 330 12.38 3.09 27.94
CA THR A 330 12.67 3.85 26.73
C THR A 330 14.17 3.90 26.42
N ILE A 331 14.55 3.49 25.22
CA ILE A 331 15.93 3.58 24.70
C ILE A 331 16.00 4.50 23.48
N THR A 332 17.21 4.97 23.18
CA THR A 332 17.54 5.65 21.93
C THR A 332 18.48 4.77 21.11
N VAL A 333 18.16 4.56 19.85
CA VAL A 333 18.95 3.83 18.88
C VAL A 333 19.41 4.80 17.81
N GLN A 334 20.72 4.90 17.60
CA GLN A 334 21.30 5.76 16.58
C GLN A 334 21.97 4.93 15.49
N LEU A 335 21.78 5.35 14.24
CA LEU A 335 22.61 4.92 13.12
C LEU A 335 23.77 5.91 12.99
N ARG A 336 24.98 5.43 13.23
CA ARG A 336 26.22 6.21 13.15
C ARG A 336 26.94 5.86 11.85
N ASN A 337 27.42 6.87 11.12
CA ASN A 337 28.15 6.65 9.87
C ASN A 337 29.30 5.66 10.07
N SER A 338 29.67 4.90 9.04
CA SER A 338 30.77 3.90 9.09
C SER A 338 32.17 4.51 8.94
N THR A 339 32.28 5.82 8.74
CA THR A 339 33.53 6.55 8.54
C THR A 339 33.65 7.71 9.52
N LEU A 340 34.87 8.01 9.97
CA LEU A 340 35.19 9.15 10.82
C LEU A 340 34.58 10.46 10.25
N PRO A 341 33.91 11.29 11.07
CA PRO A 341 33.82 11.28 12.53
C PRO A 341 32.66 10.42 13.10
N TYR A 342 32.18 9.42 12.36
CA TYR A 342 31.07 8.53 12.77
C TYR A 342 29.82 9.30 13.23
N ALA A 343 29.51 10.41 12.53
CA ALA A 343 28.40 11.29 12.87
C ALA A 343 27.07 10.54 12.92
N VAL A 344 26.16 11.00 13.79
CA VAL A 344 24.78 10.50 13.84
C VAL A 344 24.10 10.79 12.51
N ALA A 345 23.74 9.75 11.78
CA ALA A 345 22.97 9.86 10.55
C ALA A 345 21.47 9.89 10.84
N HIS A 346 21.01 8.98 11.71
CA HIS A 346 19.60 8.85 12.07
C HIS A 346 19.44 8.43 13.53
N THR A 347 18.30 8.79 14.12
CA THR A 347 17.96 8.49 15.51
C THR A 347 16.54 7.96 15.59
N PHE A 348 16.34 6.94 16.42
CA PHE A 348 15.04 6.38 16.76
C PHE A 348 14.94 6.28 18.29
N LYS A 349 13.80 6.64 18.87
CA LYS A 349 13.52 6.53 20.31
C LYS A 349 12.26 5.70 20.50
N GLY A 350 12.31 4.67 21.34
CA GLY A 350 11.20 3.73 21.52
C GLY A 350 11.31 2.93 22.82
N VAL A 351 10.23 2.26 23.20
CA VAL A 351 10.15 1.46 24.42
C VAL A 351 10.54 0.02 24.11
N ILE A 352 11.67 -0.43 24.66
CA ILE A 352 12.12 -1.83 24.53
C ILE A 352 11.24 -2.73 25.41
N GLY A 353 10.90 -3.91 24.90
CA GLY A 353 10.11 -4.88 25.65
C GLY A 353 10.91 -5.57 26.75
N VAL A 354 10.23 -6.19 27.72
CA VAL A 354 10.86 -7.03 28.75
C VAL A 354 11.64 -8.22 28.17
N ASN A 355 11.31 -8.61 26.93
CA ASN A 355 12.01 -9.63 26.15
C ASN A 355 13.26 -9.09 25.41
N GLY A 356 13.66 -7.84 25.66
CA GLY A 356 14.83 -7.22 25.04
C GLY A 356 14.65 -6.84 23.57
N GLN A 357 13.42 -6.85 23.02
CA GLN A 357 13.19 -6.54 21.62
C GLN A 357 12.59 -5.14 21.42
N LEU A 358 13.06 -4.44 20.40
CA LEU A 358 12.52 -3.17 19.92
C LEU A 358 12.53 -3.14 18.39
N GLN A 359 11.37 -2.85 17.79
CA GLN A 359 11.31 -2.55 16.36
C GLN A 359 11.58 -1.06 16.13
N CYS A 360 12.60 -0.77 15.33
CA CYS A 360 13.03 0.57 14.95
C CYS A 360 12.53 0.92 13.54
N TYR A 361 12.32 2.22 13.29
CA TYR A 361 11.94 2.71 11.97
C TYR A 361 12.82 3.88 11.53
N PHE A 362 13.57 3.69 10.45
CA PHE A 362 14.47 4.70 9.87
C PHE A 362 13.99 5.17 8.50
N PRO A 363 14.42 6.34 7.99
CA PRO A 363 14.10 6.76 6.62
C PRO A 363 14.61 5.78 5.57
N THR A 364 13.93 5.63 4.43
CA THR A 364 14.37 4.76 3.32
C THR A 364 15.72 5.16 2.74
N SER A 365 16.17 6.41 2.91
CA SER A 365 17.51 6.86 2.55
C SER A 365 18.64 6.13 3.30
N ALA A 366 18.33 5.48 4.42
CA ALA A 366 19.30 4.68 5.18
C ALA A 366 19.49 3.27 4.58
N MET A 367 18.58 2.81 3.72
CA MET A 367 18.61 1.45 3.18
C MET A 367 19.84 1.20 2.31
N GLY A 368 20.52 0.08 2.53
CA GLY A 368 21.73 -0.33 1.81
C GLY A 368 23.02 0.36 2.28
N VAL A 369 22.94 1.35 3.18
CA VAL A 369 24.11 2.05 3.72
C VAL A 369 24.63 1.33 4.97
N ASN A 370 25.95 1.24 5.13
CA ASN A 370 26.58 0.64 6.30
C ASN A 370 26.65 1.62 7.46
N TYR A 371 26.04 1.25 8.60
CA TYR A 371 26.04 2.03 9.85
C TYR A 371 26.51 1.19 11.04
N TYR A 372 27.17 1.83 11.99
CA TYR A 372 27.21 1.30 13.36
C TYR A 372 25.86 1.56 14.03
N ILE A 373 25.40 0.60 14.82
CA ILE A 373 24.19 0.71 15.63
C ILE A 373 24.61 1.11 17.04
N ALA A 374 24.25 2.30 17.51
CA ALA A 374 24.54 2.74 18.87
C ALA A 374 23.26 2.70 19.73
N PHE A 375 23.33 1.95 20.83
CA PHE A 375 22.33 1.87 21.88
C PHE A 375 22.63 2.91 22.95
N GLN A 376 21.64 3.68 23.36
CA GLN A 376 21.70 4.64 24.45
C GLN A 376 20.48 4.49 25.36
N HIS A 377 20.68 4.66 26.66
CA HIS A 377 19.63 4.58 27.67
C HIS A 377 19.97 5.55 28.81
N ARG A 378 19.00 5.87 29.66
CA ARG A 378 19.13 6.92 30.69
C ARG A 378 20.14 6.62 31.80
N ASN A 379 20.47 5.35 32.02
CA ASN A 379 21.35 4.93 33.13
C ASN A 379 22.24 3.74 32.78
N ALA A 380 22.53 3.56 31.49
CA ALA A 380 23.35 2.48 30.99
C ALA A 380 24.29 3.00 29.92
N LEU A 381 25.45 2.34 29.87
CA LEU A 381 26.56 2.74 29.02
C LEU A 381 26.15 2.73 27.55
N GLU A 382 26.42 3.82 26.83
CA GLU A 382 26.27 3.83 25.38
C GLU A 382 27.10 2.69 24.77
N THR A 383 26.47 1.88 23.91
CA THR A 383 27.09 0.67 23.37
C THR A 383 26.91 0.60 21.86
N TRP A 384 28.01 0.42 21.14
CA TRP A 384 28.03 0.37 19.68
C TRP A 384 28.14 -1.07 19.17
N SER A 385 27.52 -1.36 18.02
CA SER A 385 27.70 -2.62 17.31
C SER A 385 29.18 -2.88 17.01
N ALA A 386 29.59 -4.14 17.05
CA ALA A 386 30.98 -4.51 16.81
C ALA A 386 31.51 -4.10 15.44
N ASN A 387 30.63 -4.08 14.43
CA ASN A 387 30.95 -3.65 13.08
C ASN A 387 29.81 -2.77 12.54
N ALA A 388 30.12 -1.97 11.53
CA ALA A 388 29.10 -1.34 10.72
C ALA A 388 28.43 -2.40 9.83
N ILE A 389 27.09 -2.36 9.75
CA ILE A 389 26.30 -3.31 8.98
C ILE A 389 25.40 -2.57 7.98
N PRO A 390 25.10 -3.16 6.81
CA PRO A 390 24.15 -2.57 5.88
C PRO A 390 22.76 -2.58 6.50
N LEU A 391 22.09 -1.43 6.49
CA LEU A 391 20.70 -1.37 6.91
C LEU A 391 19.81 -1.97 5.82
N VAL A 392 19.12 -3.05 6.13
CA VAL A 392 18.17 -3.71 5.22
C VAL A 392 16.77 -3.68 5.82
N ASN A 393 15.74 -3.63 4.98
CA ASN A 393 14.37 -3.68 5.47
C ASN A 393 14.07 -5.05 6.08
N ASN A 394 13.44 -5.06 7.25
CA ASN A 394 13.30 -6.24 8.12
C ASN A 394 14.65 -6.85 8.53
N GLY A 395 15.72 -6.03 8.53
CA GLY A 395 17.02 -6.41 9.09
C GLY A 395 16.98 -6.41 10.61
N SER A 396 18.00 -7.01 11.22
CA SER A 396 18.07 -7.06 12.68
C SER A 396 19.50 -6.97 13.21
N TYR A 397 19.64 -6.49 14.44
CA TYR A 397 20.89 -6.60 15.21
C TYR A 397 20.63 -7.07 16.63
N ASN A 398 21.46 -8.00 17.11
CA ASN A 398 21.28 -8.61 18.43
C ASN A 398 22.57 -8.52 19.25
N PHE A 399 22.59 -7.61 20.22
CA PHE A 399 23.69 -7.42 21.16
C PHE A 399 23.86 -8.58 22.16
N SER A 400 22.84 -9.39 22.36
CA SER A 400 22.77 -10.32 23.50
C SER A 400 23.41 -11.68 23.27
N THR A 401 23.90 -11.97 22.05
CA THR A 401 24.37 -13.32 21.68
C THR A 401 25.80 -13.59 22.12
N ALA A 402 26.64 -12.56 22.17
CA ALA A 402 28.03 -12.64 22.62
C ALA A 402 28.51 -11.24 23.02
N ALA A 403 29.50 -11.15 23.90
CA ALA A 403 30.13 -9.87 24.20
C ALA A 403 30.69 -9.19 22.94
N SER A 404 31.21 -9.98 22.00
CA SER A 404 31.75 -9.52 20.72
C SER A 404 30.71 -8.97 19.73
N GLN A 405 29.43 -8.87 20.12
CA GLN A 405 28.44 -8.07 19.38
C GLN A 405 28.57 -6.58 19.72
N ALA A 406 29.22 -6.21 20.82
CA ALA A 406 29.59 -4.81 21.04
C ALA A 406 31.02 -4.55 20.55
N TYR A 407 31.28 -3.30 20.14
CA TYR A 407 32.64 -2.85 19.88
C TYR A 407 33.51 -3.06 21.13
N GLY A 408 34.74 -3.53 20.93
CA GLY A 408 35.64 -3.88 22.05
C GLY A 408 35.20 -5.07 22.91
N SER A 409 34.17 -5.83 22.50
CA SER A 409 33.52 -6.86 23.33
C SER A 409 32.95 -6.32 24.66
N ASN A 410 32.44 -5.09 24.64
CA ASN A 410 32.04 -4.33 25.82
C ASN A 410 30.61 -4.63 26.30
N MET A 411 30.34 -5.87 26.72
CA MET A 411 29.04 -6.29 27.28
C MET A 411 29.22 -7.13 28.54
N LYS A 412 28.23 -7.10 29.44
CA LYS A 412 28.16 -7.96 30.61
C LYS A 412 27.54 -9.32 30.27
N GLY A 413 28.21 -10.41 30.61
CA GLY A 413 27.57 -11.73 30.64
C GLY A 413 26.70 -11.90 31.89
N MET A 414 25.42 -12.23 31.74
CA MET A 414 24.49 -12.31 32.88
C MET A 414 24.60 -13.59 33.73
N GLY A 415 25.50 -14.51 33.39
CA GLY A 415 25.75 -15.75 34.13
C GLY A 415 24.60 -16.78 34.04
N GLY A 416 24.91 -18.07 34.16
CA GLY A 416 23.89 -19.14 34.16
C GLY A 416 24.05 -20.26 33.14
N GLY A 417 25.28 -20.69 32.82
CA GLY A 417 25.53 -21.90 32.02
C GLY A 417 25.15 -21.76 30.53
N GLY A 418 26.07 -21.25 29.70
CA GLY A 418 26.05 -21.36 28.24
C GLY A 418 24.87 -20.74 27.45
N THR A 419 23.81 -20.31 28.11
CA THR A 419 22.53 -19.87 27.50
C THR A 419 22.04 -18.52 28.01
N ALA A 420 22.71 -17.92 28.99
CA ALA A 420 22.36 -16.60 29.51
C ALA A 420 22.76 -15.48 28.53
N PRO A 421 21.91 -14.46 28.35
CA PRO A 421 22.20 -13.37 27.43
C PRO A 421 23.34 -12.48 27.91
N PHE A 422 23.92 -11.74 26.97
CA PHE A 422 24.76 -10.58 27.26
C PHE A 422 23.88 -9.32 27.37
N ALA A 423 24.23 -8.43 28.28
CA ALA A 423 23.52 -7.20 28.56
C ALA A 423 24.47 -5.99 28.52
N VAL A 424 23.92 -4.83 28.19
CA VAL A 424 24.58 -3.53 28.26
C VAL A 424 24.84 -3.20 29.72
N TYR A 425 26.04 -2.72 30.02
CA TYR A 425 26.41 -2.32 31.38
C TYR A 425 25.53 -1.17 31.89
N SER A 426 25.03 -1.29 33.11
CA SER A 426 24.30 -0.21 33.80
C SER A 426 25.25 0.62 34.67
N GLY A 427 24.85 1.83 35.04
CA GLY A 427 25.55 2.66 36.02
C GLY A 427 26.17 3.95 35.50
N ASP A 428 26.12 4.22 34.20
CA ASP A 428 26.42 5.53 33.60
C ASP A 428 25.15 6.38 33.70
N ILE A 429 25.00 7.07 34.83
CA ILE A 429 23.80 7.82 35.25
C ILE A 429 23.80 9.21 34.63
N ASP A 430 24.97 9.84 34.49
CA ASP A 430 25.08 11.17 33.89
C ASP A 430 25.28 11.17 32.36
N ASN A 431 25.45 9.98 31.76
CA ASN A 431 25.63 9.76 30.33
C ASN A 431 26.90 10.42 29.78
N ASP A 432 27.97 10.45 30.57
CA ASP A 432 29.28 10.94 30.13
C ASP A 432 30.14 9.88 29.42
N GLY A 433 29.67 8.63 29.42
CA GLY A 433 30.33 7.49 28.77
C GLY A 433 31.27 6.72 29.69
N GLU A 434 31.32 7.03 30.99
CA GLU A 434 32.15 6.34 31.97
C GLU A 434 31.32 5.99 33.22
N VAL A 435 31.50 4.80 33.80
CA VAL A 435 30.86 4.45 35.08
C VAL A 435 31.83 4.80 36.21
N LEU A 436 31.65 5.97 36.81
CA LEU A 436 32.62 6.59 37.71
C LEU A 436 31.99 7.14 39.00
N PRO A 437 32.80 7.64 39.96
CA PRO A 437 32.27 8.22 41.21
C PRO A 437 31.35 9.44 41.03
N ALA A 438 31.32 10.06 39.84
CA ALA A 438 30.36 11.10 39.50
C ALA A 438 28.92 10.57 39.52
N ASP A 439 28.68 9.40 38.93
CA ASP A 439 27.37 8.71 38.94
C ASP A 439 26.92 8.37 40.36
N TYR A 440 27.85 7.89 41.19
CA TYR A 440 27.56 7.60 42.60
C TYR A 440 27.06 8.84 43.35
N THR A 441 27.58 10.03 43.02
CA THR A 441 27.13 11.26 43.65
C THR A 441 25.67 11.55 43.33
N LEU A 442 25.22 11.26 42.10
CA LEU A 442 23.82 11.36 41.70
C LEU A 442 22.95 10.35 42.44
N TRP A 443 23.37 9.08 42.47
CA TRP A 443 22.65 8.04 43.20
C TRP A 443 22.52 8.36 44.70
N LEU A 444 23.59 8.82 45.33
CA LEU A 444 23.63 9.14 46.76
C LEU A 444 22.61 10.23 47.12
N ILE A 445 22.46 11.25 46.27
CA ILE A 445 21.47 12.32 46.44
C ILE A 445 20.05 11.73 46.38
N SER A 446 19.75 10.95 45.35
CA SER A 446 18.41 10.35 45.18
C SER A 446 18.05 9.37 46.30
N ASN A 447 18.99 8.49 46.70
CA ASN A 447 18.79 7.57 47.81
C ASN A 447 18.59 8.31 49.14
N THR A 448 19.29 9.42 49.37
CA THR A 448 19.09 10.25 50.58
C THR A 448 17.72 10.91 50.61
N ASN A 449 17.19 11.30 49.44
CA ASN A 449 15.86 11.87 49.31
C ASN A 449 14.73 10.82 49.39
N GLY A 450 15.06 9.53 49.24
CA GLY A 450 14.07 8.45 49.14
C GLY A 450 13.24 8.58 47.86
N ASP A 451 13.90 8.89 46.75
CA ASP A 451 13.23 9.05 45.45
C ASP A 451 12.55 7.73 45.03
N ILE A 452 11.28 7.82 44.63
CA ILE A 452 10.45 6.72 44.13
C ILE A 452 9.87 7.14 42.78
N GLY A 453 9.96 6.28 41.77
CA GLY A 453 9.40 6.49 40.45
C GLY A 453 10.43 6.41 39.33
N TYR A 454 10.25 7.22 38.29
CA TYR A 454 11.02 7.11 37.05
C TYR A 454 12.31 7.94 37.09
N TYR A 455 13.32 7.43 37.81
CA TYR A 455 14.62 8.10 37.98
C TYR A 455 15.75 7.35 37.26
N PRO A 456 16.77 8.05 36.72
CA PRO A 456 17.95 7.40 36.16
C PRO A 456 18.78 6.69 37.24
N THR A 457 18.65 7.09 38.50
CA THR A 457 19.34 6.50 39.65
C THR A 457 18.74 5.16 40.11
N ASP A 458 17.56 4.78 39.61
CA ASP A 458 16.96 3.44 39.75
C ASP A 458 17.60 2.50 38.71
N LEU A 459 18.72 1.88 39.09
CA LEU A 459 19.56 1.03 38.26
C LEU A 459 19.01 -0.39 38.14
N ASP A 460 18.25 -0.87 39.12
CA ASP A 460 17.68 -2.22 39.10
C ASP A 460 16.25 -2.29 38.50
N GLY A 461 15.61 -1.13 38.36
CA GLY A 461 14.34 -0.93 37.66
C GLY A 461 13.12 -1.36 38.46
N ASP A 462 13.21 -1.40 39.79
CA ASP A 462 12.11 -1.75 40.68
C ASP A 462 11.23 -0.57 41.11
N GLY A 463 11.63 0.66 40.72
CA GLY A 463 10.89 1.89 40.99
C GLY A 463 11.28 2.61 42.28
N GLU A 464 12.22 2.08 43.06
CA GLU A 464 12.72 2.69 44.31
C GLU A 464 14.24 2.89 44.24
N VAL A 465 14.74 4.08 44.57
CA VAL A 465 16.20 4.32 44.61
C VAL A 465 16.77 3.86 45.96
N LEU A 466 17.33 2.65 45.99
CA LEU A 466 17.76 1.95 47.20
C LEU A 466 19.21 1.41 47.11
N PRO A 467 19.80 0.89 48.20
CA PRO A 467 21.14 0.30 48.18
C PRO A 467 21.33 -0.88 47.21
N ALA A 468 20.25 -1.47 46.69
CA ALA A 468 20.32 -2.49 45.64
C ALA A 468 20.91 -1.92 44.34
N ASP A 469 20.49 -0.70 43.94
CA ASP A 469 21.01 0.00 42.76
C ASP A 469 22.51 0.25 42.86
N TYR A 470 22.96 0.72 44.03
CA TYR A 470 24.38 0.99 44.31
C TYR A 470 25.26 -0.23 44.05
N THR A 471 24.75 -1.43 44.30
CA THR A 471 25.53 -2.66 44.09
C THR A 471 25.86 -2.86 42.62
N ILE A 472 24.98 -2.46 41.70
CA ILE A 472 25.20 -2.52 40.26
C ILE A 472 26.30 -1.54 39.85
N TRP A 473 26.17 -0.26 40.26
CA TRP A 473 27.18 0.76 40.00
C TRP A 473 28.55 0.37 40.56
N LEU A 474 28.62 -0.11 41.81
CA LEU A 474 29.87 -0.45 42.48
C LEU A 474 30.67 -1.51 41.71
N VAL A 475 29.98 -2.53 41.19
CA VAL A 475 30.62 -3.59 40.39
C VAL A 475 31.21 -3.01 39.11
N ASN A 476 30.45 -2.19 38.38
CA ASN A 476 30.87 -1.67 37.09
C ASN A 476 31.93 -0.56 37.19
N ASN A 477 31.84 0.30 38.21
CA ASN A 477 32.90 1.25 38.54
C ASN A 477 34.22 0.54 38.89
N ASN A 478 34.18 -0.54 39.66
CA ASN A 478 35.39 -1.32 40.00
C ASN A 478 36.00 -2.03 38.78
N LEU A 479 35.20 -2.31 37.75
CA LEU A 479 35.68 -2.84 36.47
C LEU A 479 36.23 -1.74 35.55
N GLY A 480 36.05 -0.45 35.88
CA GLY A 480 36.42 0.68 35.05
C GLY A 480 35.67 0.67 33.73
N VAL A 481 34.36 0.39 33.76
CA VAL A 481 33.53 0.33 32.56
C VAL A 481 33.46 1.73 31.92
N LEU A 482 33.84 1.81 30.65
CA LEU A 482 33.69 3.01 29.82
C LEU A 482 33.26 2.64 28.40
N ILE A 483 32.70 3.60 27.68
CA ILE A 483 32.27 3.46 26.30
C ILE A 483 33.45 3.01 25.41
N GLN A 484 33.15 2.13 24.46
CA GLN A 484 34.09 1.71 23.43
C GLN A 484 33.46 2.03 22.06
N THR A 485 34.13 2.87 21.28
CA THR A 485 33.68 3.27 19.93
C THR A 485 34.76 3.00 18.88
N PRO A 486 34.36 2.86 17.59
CA PRO A 486 35.25 2.66 16.45
C PRO A 486 36.48 3.56 16.33
#